data_AF-A0A3G9JP78-F1
#
_entry.id   AF-A0A3G9JP78-F1
#
_cell.length_a   1.000
_cell.length_b   1.000
_cell.length_c   1.000
_cell.angle_alpha   90.00
_cell.angle_beta   90.00
_cell.angle_gamma   90.00
#
_symmetry.space_group_name_H-M   'P 1'
#
loop_
_entity.id
_entity.type
_entity.pdbx_description
1 polymer ?
#
loop_
_entity_poly.entity_id
_entity_poly.type
_entity_poly.pdbx_seq_one_letter_code
_entity_poly.pdbx_strand_id
1 'polypeptide(L)'
;MARSIEAVKEFLGESNASLDALLEYKIPSFAFNKAINDAKEAINRSDQARQNFGLLSQEVFHLFKACLNQPSVNHYRPAHDTIKLIYKCIQGDREKIDIAEILLEMRSVIDGAIDVTTEARADDTPLYDISKINFERLKQEFANSDRKNTTVQTLKNAIENRLRTMLEQNLQRTNFQEHYEQIIADYNFEKDRVAIEQTFEALLGLKRQIKIKSSIIVKE
;
A
#
# COMPACT_ATOMS: atom_id res chain seq x y z
N MET A 1 19.73 -10.16 -18.34
CA MET A 1 18.31 -9.80 -18.54
C MET A 1 17.38 -10.98 -18.25
N ALA A 2 17.47 -12.10 -18.98
CA ALA A 2 16.65 -13.29 -18.72
C ALA A 2 16.69 -13.74 -17.25
N ARG A 3 17.89 -13.86 -16.67
CA ARG A 3 18.08 -14.21 -15.25
C ARG A 3 17.36 -13.27 -14.27
N SER A 4 17.41 -11.96 -14.51
CA SER A 4 16.80 -10.96 -13.62
C SER A 4 15.27 -10.96 -13.74
N ILE A 5 14.73 -11.25 -14.93
CA ILE A 5 13.29 -11.48 -15.11
C ILE A 5 12.88 -12.78 -14.41
N GLU A 6 13.67 -13.84 -14.53
CA GLU A 6 13.40 -15.12 -13.87
C GLU A 6 13.36 -14.96 -12.34
N ALA A 7 14.29 -14.19 -11.77
CA ALA A 7 14.25 -13.87 -10.34
C ALA A 7 12.96 -13.16 -9.90
N VAL A 8 12.40 -12.29 -10.75
CA VAL A 8 11.08 -11.67 -10.49
C VAL A 8 9.95 -12.69 -10.59
N LYS A 9 10.02 -13.63 -11.55
CA LYS A 9 9.04 -14.71 -11.69
C LYS A 9 9.03 -15.62 -10.46
N GLU A 10 10.21 -16.07 -10.03
CA GLU A 10 10.39 -16.91 -8.85
C GLU A 10 9.82 -16.21 -7.61
N PHE A 11 10.19 -14.95 -7.39
CA PHE A 11 9.69 -14.15 -6.27
C PHE A 11 8.14 -14.04 -6.24
N LEU A 12 7.52 -13.79 -7.39
CA LEU A 12 6.05 -13.72 -7.49
C LEU A 12 5.42 -15.10 -7.30
N GLY A 13 6.01 -16.15 -7.87
CA GLY A 13 5.54 -17.52 -7.79
C GLY A 13 5.52 -18.08 -6.37
N GLU A 14 6.54 -17.76 -5.56
CA GLU A 14 6.58 -18.06 -4.12
C GLU A 14 5.42 -17.44 -3.33
N SER A 15 4.73 -16.45 -3.91
CA SER A 15 3.66 -15.69 -3.30
C SER A 15 2.31 -15.90 -4.01
N ASN A 16 2.17 -16.98 -4.79
CA ASN A 16 0.98 -17.33 -5.59
C ASN A 16 0.58 -16.27 -6.64
N ALA A 17 1.51 -15.44 -7.11
CA ALA A 17 1.31 -14.53 -8.23
C ALA A 17 2.16 -14.96 -9.44
N SER A 18 1.65 -14.80 -10.66
CA SER A 18 2.36 -15.22 -11.88
C SER A 18 2.61 -14.04 -12.82
N LEU A 19 3.88 -13.76 -13.08
CA LEU A 19 4.27 -12.80 -14.12
C LEU A 19 3.90 -13.31 -15.51
N ASP A 20 4.01 -14.61 -15.76
CA ASP A 20 3.67 -15.20 -17.06
C ASP A 20 2.18 -15.06 -17.37
N ALA A 21 1.32 -15.26 -16.36
CA ALA A 21 -0.12 -15.01 -16.51
C ALA A 21 -0.39 -13.54 -16.92
N LEU A 22 0.36 -12.58 -16.37
CA LEU A 22 0.23 -11.17 -16.75
C LEU A 22 0.70 -10.88 -18.18
N LEU A 23 1.65 -11.66 -18.70
CA LEU A 23 2.19 -11.51 -20.05
C LEU A 23 1.28 -12.14 -21.13
N GLU A 24 0.43 -13.09 -20.76
CA GLU A 24 -0.56 -13.68 -21.67
C GLU A 24 -1.65 -12.68 -22.08
N TYR A 25 -1.96 -11.70 -21.22
CA TYR A 25 -3.00 -10.71 -21.50
C TYR A 25 -2.48 -9.61 -22.44
N LYS A 26 -2.90 -9.66 -23.71
CA LYS A 26 -2.61 -8.61 -24.70
C LYS A 26 -3.42 -7.32 -24.51
N ILE A 27 -4.50 -7.37 -23.73
CA ILE A 27 -5.45 -6.26 -23.52
C ILE A 27 -5.83 -6.21 -22.03
N PRO A 28 -5.94 -5.02 -21.41
CA PRO A 28 -6.49 -4.87 -20.07
C PRO A 28 -7.86 -5.55 -19.97
N SER A 29 -7.98 -6.51 -19.06
CA SER A 29 -9.18 -7.30 -18.83
C SER A 29 -9.43 -7.46 -17.34
N PHE A 30 -10.61 -7.97 -16.96
CA PHE A 30 -10.89 -8.29 -15.56
C PHE A 30 -9.86 -9.26 -14.98
N ALA A 31 -9.44 -10.26 -15.75
CA ALA A 31 -8.43 -11.23 -15.35
C ALA A 31 -7.03 -10.59 -15.21
N PHE A 32 -6.68 -9.65 -16.10
CA PHE A 32 -5.45 -8.86 -15.97
C PHE A 32 -5.44 -8.02 -14.69
N ASN A 33 -6.53 -7.30 -14.41
CA ASN A 33 -6.64 -6.49 -13.20
C ASN A 33 -6.57 -7.35 -11.93
N LYS A 34 -7.21 -8.52 -11.95
CA LYS A 34 -7.10 -9.50 -10.87
C LYS A 34 -5.64 -9.93 -10.66
N ALA A 35 -4.94 -10.33 -11.72
CA ALA A 35 -3.55 -10.75 -11.63
C ALA A 35 -2.61 -9.63 -11.14
N ILE A 36 -2.87 -8.37 -11.49
CA ILE A 36 -2.15 -7.22 -10.93
C ILE A 36 -2.43 -7.10 -9.43
N ASN A 37 -3.69 -7.23 -9.00
CA ASN A 37 -4.04 -7.18 -7.58
C ASN A 37 -3.41 -8.35 -6.79
N ASP A 38 -3.40 -9.55 -7.34
CA ASP A 38 -2.76 -10.73 -6.74
C ASP A 38 -1.25 -10.50 -6.59
N ALA A 39 -0.60 -9.93 -7.61
CA ALA A 39 0.82 -9.54 -7.53
C ALA A 39 1.07 -8.47 -6.47
N LYS A 40 0.22 -7.44 -6.37
CA LYS A 40 0.32 -6.42 -5.33
C LYS A 40 0.18 -7.01 -3.93
N GLU A 41 -0.79 -7.89 -3.75
CA GLU A 41 -1.06 -8.55 -2.47
C GLU A 41 0.10 -9.44 -2.03
N ALA A 42 0.68 -10.19 -2.98
CA ALA A 42 1.90 -10.95 -2.80
C ALA A 42 3.09 -10.07 -2.36
N ILE A 43 3.30 -8.94 -3.04
CA ILE A 43 4.44 -8.05 -2.76
C ILE A 43 4.27 -7.32 -1.42
N ASN A 44 3.04 -6.94 -1.06
CA ASN A 44 2.77 -6.19 0.17
C ASN A 44 2.76 -7.05 1.45
N ARG A 45 3.03 -8.37 1.34
CA ARG A 45 3.04 -9.30 2.49
C ARG A 45 3.99 -8.91 3.63
N SER A 46 5.04 -8.12 3.33
CA SER A 46 5.96 -7.56 4.32
C SER A 46 6.79 -6.42 3.70
N ASP A 47 7.41 -5.60 4.53
CA ASP A 47 8.32 -4.55 4.04
C ASP A 47 9.53 -5.15 3.32
N GLN A 48 10.04 -6.29 3.80
CA GLN A 48 11.15 -7.01 3.18
C GLN A 48 10.78 -7.53 1.79
N ALA A 49 9.58 -8.09 1.61
CA ALA A 49 9.11 -8.56 0.30
C ALA A 49 9.00 -7.40 -0.70
N ARG A 50 8.47 -6.26 -0.24
CA ARG A 50 8.37 -5.04 -1.05
C ARG A 50 9.74 -4.48 -1.43
N GLN A 51 10.68 -4.46 -0.49
CA GLN A 51 12.06 -4.05 -0.76
C GLN A 51 12.73 -4.99 -1.78
N ASN A 52 12.60 -6.31 -1.59
CA ASN A 52 13.17 -7.30 -2.50
C ASN A 52 12.62 -7.13 -3.92
N PHE A 53 11.30 -7.03 -4.08
CA PHE A 53 10.68 -6.77 -5.37
C PHE A 53 11.18 -5.46 -6.00
N GLY A 54 11.36 -4.42 -5.19
CA GLY A 54 11.92 -3.14 -5.65
C GLY A 54 13.33 -3.30 -6.22
N LEU A 55 14.22 -4.00 -5.52
CA LEU A 55 15.59 -4.24 -5.97
C LEU A 55 15.63 -5.05 -7.28
N LEU A 56 14.88 -6.16 -7.34
CA LEU A 56 14.78 -7.00 -8.54
C LEU A 56 14.24 -6.21 -9.74
N SER A 57 13.22 -5.38 -9.52
CA SER A 57 12.65 -4.52 -10.57
C SER A 57 13.67 -3.51 -11.10
N GLN A 58 14.42 -2.86 -10.21
CA GLN A 58 15.46 -1.90 -10.61
C GLN A 58 16.56 -2.57 -11.44
N GLU A 59 16.99 -3.78 -11.07
CA GLU A 59 17.96 -4.54 -11.87
C GLU A 59 17.46 -4.78 -13.29
N VAL A 60 16.19 -5.19 -13.45
CA VAL A 60 15.56 -5.38 -14.77
C VAL A 60 15.54 -4.07 -15.56
N PHE A 61 15.17 -2.94 -14.95
CA PHE A 61 15.13 -1.64 -15.60
C PHE A 61 16.51 -1.17 -16.05
N HIS A 62 17.53 -1.33 -15.20
CA HIS A 62 18.91 -0.97 -15.51
C HIS A 62 19.45 -1.80 -16.68
N LEU A 63 19.25 -3.12 -16.66
CA LEU A 63 19.70 -4.01 -17.73
C LEU A 63 18.96 -3.74 -19.05
N PHE A 64 17.65 -3.53 -19.02
CA PHE A 64 16.90 -3.18 -20.23
C PHE A 64 17.41 -1.89 -20.85
N LYS A 65 17.63 -0.85 -20.02
CA LYS A 65 18.16 0.44 -20.46
C LYS A 65 19.57 0.31 -21.06
N ALA A 66 20.44 -0.51 -20.47
CA ALA A 66 21.78 -0.75 -20.97
C ALA A 66 21.80 -1.47 -22.34
N CYS A 67 20.79 -2.29 -22.61
CA CYS A 67 20.69 -3.10 -23.83
C CYS A 67 19.84 -2.46 -24.94
N LEU A 68 19.36 -1.21 -24.82
CA LEU A 68 18.44 -0.57 -25.78
C LEU A 68 18.95 -0.55 -27.23
N ASN A 69 20.27 -0.49 -27.43
CA ASN A 69 20.88 -0.47 -28.77
C ASN A 69 20.97 -1.86 -29.41
N GLN A 70 20.60 -2.93 -28.71
CA GLN A 70 20.60 -4.30 -29.23
C GLN A 70 19.17 -4.69 -29.64
N PRO A 71 18.89 -4.98 -30.92
CA PRO A 71 17.54 -5.33 -31.37
C PRO A 71 16.91 -6.52 -30.64
N SER A 72 17.74 -7.47 -30.18
CA SER A 72 17.33 -8.65 -29.40
C SER A 72 16.71 -8.30 -28.05
N VAL A 73 16.98 -7.11 -27.49
CA VAL A 73 16.41 -6.68 -26.21
C VAL A 73 14.89 -6.57 -26.26
N ASN A 74 14.32 -6.31 -27.45
CA ASN A 74 12.88 -6.17 -27.64
C ASN A 74 12.09 -7.43 -27.28
N HIS A 75 12.73 -8.61 -27.30
CA HIS A 75 12.12 -9.85 -26.79
C HIS A 75 11.71 -9.74 -25.31
N TYR A 76 12.45 -8.96 -24.51
CA TYR A 76 12.18 -8.78 -23.09
C TYR A 76 11.29 -7.58 -22.77
N ARG A 77 10.89 -6.78 -23.77
CA ARG A 77 10.08 -5.58 -23.58
C ARG A 77 8.74 -5.86 -22.89
N PRO A 78 7.98 -6.92 -23.23
CA PRO A 78 6.73 -7.22 -22.52
C PRO A 78 6.94 -7.48 -21.03
N ALA A 79 7.93 -8.31 -20.67
CA ALA A 79 8.28 -8.59 -19.27
C ALA A 79 8.71 -7.32 -18.52
N HIS A 80 9.58 -6.51 -19.12
CA HIS A 80 10.01 -5.23 -18.57
C HIS A 80 8.82 -4.29 -18.29
N ASP A 81 7.92 -4.13 -19.27
CA ASP A 81 6.81 -3.19 -19.18
C ASP A 81 5.77 -3.65 -18.15
N THR A 82 5.51 -4.95 -18.03
CA THR A 82 4.66 -5.53 -16.99
C THR A 82 5.25 -5.33 -15.59
N ILE A 83 6.55 -5.61 -15.40
CA ILE A 83 7.23 -5.38 -14.11
C ILE A 83 7.17 -3.89 -13.74
N LYS A 84 7.38 -3.01 -14.72
CA LYS A 84 7.27 -1.55 -14.54
C LYS A 84 5.87 -1.11 -14.16
N LEU A 85 4.84 -1.73 -14.73
CA LEU A 85 3.45 -1.46 -14.36
C LEU A 85 3.18 -1.85 -12.91
N ILE A 86 3.51 -3.08 -12.50
CA ILE A 86 3.34 -3.54 -11.12
C ILE A 86 4.08 -2.61 -10.15
N TYR A 87 5.34 -2.28 -10.46
CA TYR A 87 6.15 -1.35 -9.67
C TYR A 87 5.46 0.00 -9.50
N LYS A 88 4.91 0.58 -10.58
CA LYS A 88 4.15 1.84 -10.50
C LYS A 88 2.89 1.73 -9.66
N CYS A 89 2.12 0.64 -9.80
CA CYS A 89 0.91 0.44 -9.01
C CYS A 89 1.23 0.38 -7.50
N ILE A 90 2.34 -0.24 -7.13
CA ILE A 90 2.80 -0.30 -5.74
C ILE A 90 3.26 1.07 -5.25
N GLN A 91 3.96 1.84 -6.08
CA GLN A 91 4.36 3.20 -5.72
C GLN A 91 3.13 4.11 -5.54
N GLY A 92 2.12 3.99 -6.39
CA GLY A 92 0.87 4.74 -6.26
C GLY A 92 0.13 4.44 -4.95
N ASP A 93 0.12 3.19 -4.47
CA ASP A 93 -0.44 2.87 -3.15
C ASP A 93 0.31 3.56 -2.00
N ARG A 94 1.61 3.90 -2.17
CA ARG A 94 2.40 4.64 -1.18
C ARG A 94 2.09 6.15 -1.20
N GLU A 95 1.71 6.67 -2.36
CA GLU A 95 1.37 8.08 -2.56
C GLU A 95 -0.03 8.42 -2.02
N LYS A 96 -0.82 7.42 -1.59
CA LYS A 96 -2.03 7.63 -0.80
C LYS A 96 -1.65 8.15 0.58
N ILE A 97 -1.68 9.47 0.71
CA ILE A 97 -1.30 10.18 1.93
C ILE A 97 -2.50 10.28 2.89
N ASP A 98 -3.73 10.22 2.39
CA ASP A 98 -4.93 10.35 3.22
C ASP A 98 -5.48 9.00 3.69
N ILE A 99 -5.42 8.79 5.00
CA ILE A 99 -6.04 7.64 5.68
C ILE A 99 -7.54 7.58 5.43
N ALA A 100 -8.21 8.72 5.26
CA ALA A 100 -9.63 8.71 4.97
C ALA A 100 -9.96 8.10 3.61
N GLU A 101 -9.17 8.40 2.57
CA GLU A 101 -9.29 7.78 1.24
C GLU A 101 -9.12 6.26 1.33
N ILE A 102 -8.17 5.80 2.14
CA ILE A 102 -7.89 4.37 2.35
C ILE A 102 -9.09 3.68 3.05
N LEU A 103 -9.65 4.34 4.06
CA LEU A 103 -10.84 3.86 4.78
C LEU A 103 -12.10 3.88 3.90
N LEU A 104 -12.19 4.82 2.96
CA LEU A 104 -13.27 4.93 1.98
C LEU A 104 -13.22 3.81 0.94
N GLU A 105 -12.06 3.57 0.34
CA GLU A 105 -11.84 2.48 -0.62
C GLU A 105 -12.16 1.12 -0.02
N MET A 106 -11.82 0.95 1.26
CA MET A 106 -12.11 -0.28 1.99
C MET A 106 -13.60 -0.49 2.26
N ARG A 107 -14.40 0.59 2.22
CA ARG A 107 -15.80 0.53 2.64
C ARG A 107 -16.76 0.22 1.49
N SER A 108 -16.57 0.74 0.27
CA SER A 108 -17.53 0.64 -0.88
C SER A 108 -19.01 1.02 -0.61
N VAL A 109 -19.44 1.17 0.64
CA VAL A 109 -20.80 1.29 1.14
C VAL A 109 -20.72 2.17 2.39
N ILE A 110 -20.56 3.48 2.18
CA ILE A 110 -21.06 4.41 3.18
C ILE A 110 -22.56 4.45 2.99
N ASP A 111 -23.25 3.48 3.58
CA ASP A 111 -24.61 3.74 4.01
C ASP A 111 -24.53 4.76 5.15
N GLY A 112 -24.78 6.02 4.77
CA GLY A 112 -25.35 7.06 5.63
C GLY A 112 -24.50 7.66 6.75
N ALA A 113 -23.17 7.55 6.74
CA ALA A 113 -22.36 8.00 7.87
C ALA A 113 -21.17 8.93 7.54
N ILE A 114 -21.16 9.63 6.40
CA ILE A 114 -20.20 10.72 6.18
C ILE A 114 -20.97 11.95 5.72
N ASP A 115 -20.99 12.99 6.56
CA ASP A 115 -21.30 14.33 6.07
C ASP A 115 -20.07 14.78 5.29
N VAL A 116 -20.18 14.76 3.97
CA VAL A 116 -19.16 15.30 3.08
C VAL A 116 -19.34 16.82 3.09
N THR A 117 -18.67 17.51 4.02
CA THR A 117 -18.50 18.97 3.90
C THR A 117 -17.39 19.23 2.89
N THR A 118 -17.75 19.28 1.60
CA THR A 118 -16.90 19.83 0.54
C THR A 118 -16.79 21.34 0.70
N GLU A 119 -15.98 21.82 1.64
CA GLU A 119 -15.44 23.17 1.56
C GLU A 119 -14.20 23.13 0.67
N ALA A 120 -14.44 23.20 -0.64
CA ALA A 120 -13.37 23.30 -1.62
C ALA A 120 -12.67 24.67 -1.46
N ARG A 121 -11.53 24.68 -0.76
CA ARG A 121 -10.51 25.71 -0.99
C ARG A 121 -9.64 25.25 -2.15
N ALA A 122 -9.37 26.16 -3.07
CA ALA A 122 -8.89 25.91 -4.42
C ALA A 122 -7.49 25.29 -4.56
N ASP A 123 -6.94 24.71 -3.49
CA ASP A 123 -5.62 24.05 -3.49
C ASP A 123 -5.49 22.88 -2.48
N ASP A 124 -6.59 22.45 -1.83
CA ASP A 124 -6.51 21.51 -0.71
C ASP A 124 -7.02 20.09 -1.04
N THR A 125 -6.22 19.12 -0.61
CA THR A 125 -6.58 17.71 -0.48
C THR A 125 -7.98 17.59 0.14
N PRO A 126 -8.92 16.82 -0.43
CA PRO A 126 -10.28 16.73 0.09
C PRO A 126 -10.27 16.28 1.55
N LEU A 127 -10.75 17.13 2.46
CA LEU A 127 -10.80 16.85 3.88
C LEU A 127 -12.03 15.96 4.16
N TYR A 128 -11.81 14.67 4.35
CA TYR A 128 -12.89 13.72 4.64
C TYR A 128 -13.15 13.64 6.16
N ASP A 129 -14.38 13.96 6.59
CA ASP A 129 -14.78 13.77 7.99
C ASP A 129 -15.07 12.29 8.29
N ILE A 130 -14.08 11.63 8.87
CA ILE A 130 -14.13 10.22 9.27
C ILE A 130 -14.57 10.00 10.73
N SER A 131 -15.13 11.02 11.40
CA SER A 131 -15.53 10.94 12.82
C SER A 131 -16.65 9.94 13.10
N LYS A 132 -17.44 9.59 12.08
CA LYS A 132 -18.60 8.68 12.15
C LYS A 132 -18.30 7.26 11.64
N ILE A 133 -17.03 6.90 11.41
CA ILE A 133 -16.68 5.54 10.95
C ILE A 133 -16.97 4.51 12.04
N ASN A 134 -17.76 3.48 11.69
CA ASN A 134 -17.94 2.30 12.52
C ASN A 134 -16.73 1.36 12.34
N PHE A 135 -15.80 1.42 13.30
CA PHE A 135 -14.56 0.63 13.28
C PHE A 135 -14.80 -0.88 13.40
N GLU A 136 -15.86 -1.32 14.07
CA GLU A 136 -16.17 -2.74 14.17
C GLU A 136 -16.63 -3.31 12.82
N ARG A 137 -17.47 -2.55 12.08
CA ARG A 137 -17.83 -2.91 10.70
C ARG A 137 -16.60 -2.91 9.80
N LEU A 138 -15.72 -1.91 9.94
CA LEU A 138 -14.49 -1.83 9.15
C LEU A 138 -13.57 -3.06 9.38
N LYS A 139 -13.47 -3.55 10.63
CA LYS A 139 -12.74 -4.79 10.94
C LYS A 139 -13.38 -6.01 10.28
N GLN A 140 -14.71 -6.10 10.25
CA GLN A 140 -15.42 -7.20 9.58
C GLN A 140 -15.18 -7.18 8.07
N GLU A 141 -15.24 -6.00 7.43
CA GLU A 141 -14.91 -5.84 6.01
C GLU A 141 -13.44 -6.19 5.75
N PHE A 142 -12.53 -5.79 6.65
CA PHE A 142 -11.13 -6.19 6.57
C PHE A 142 -10.96 -7.70 6.57
N ALA A 143 -11.60 -8.38 7.52
CA ALA A 143 -11.50 -9.82 7.71
C ALA A 143 -11.98 -10.60 6.47
N ASN A 144 -12.94 -10.04 5.72
CA ASN A 144 -13.48 -10.62 4.50
C ASN A 144 -12.74 -10.17 3.21
N SER A 145 -11.80 -9.22 3.31
CA SER A 145 -11.09 -8.69 2.15
C SER A 145 -10.01 -9.65 1.63
N ASP A 146 -9.90 -9.75 0.31
CA ASP A 146 -8.80 -10.45 -0.38
C ASP A 146 -7.51 -9.60 -0.49
N ARG A 147 -7.54 -8.33 -0.04
CA ARG A 147 -6.46 -7.34 -0.24
C ARG A 147 -5.86 -6.83 1.07
N LYS A 148 -5.79 -7.68 2.11
CA LYS A 148 -5.40 -7.32 3.47
C LYS A 148 -3.99 -6.73 3.56
N ASN A 149 -3.01 -7.34 2.91
CA ASN A 149 -1.62 -6.90 2.87
C ASN A 149 -1.54 -5.50 2.25
N THR A 150 -2.22 -5.32 1.12
CA THR A 150 -2.27 -4.02 0.44
C THR A 150 -2.89 -2.95 1.33
N THR A 151 -4.01 -3.25 1.99
CA THR A 151 -4.68 -2.32 2.91
C THR A 151 -3.80 -1.95 4.10
N VAL A 152 -3.20 -2.92 4.78
CA VAL A 152 -2.32 -2.67 5.94
C VAL A 152 -1.11 -1.84 5.53
N GLN A 153 -0.47 -2.19 4.43
CA GLN A 153 0.70 -1.46 3.95
C GLN A 153 0.36 -0.01 3.59
N THR A 154 -0.80 0.21 2.99
CA THR A 154 -1.29 1.54 2.64
C THR A 154 -1.60 2.36 3.90
N LEU A 155 -2.22 1.75 4.92
CA LEU A 155 -2.47 2.38 6.23
C LEU A 155 -1.17 2.73 6.96
N LYS A 156 -0.14 1.86 6.93
CA LYS A 156 1.19 2.13 7.49
C LYS A 156 1.80 3.41 6.90
N ASN A 157 1.87 3.47 5.57
CA ASN A 157 2.46 4.62 4.86
C ASN A 157 1.76 5.94 5.23
N ALA A 158 0.44 5.93 5.32
CA ALA A 158 -0.33 7.12 5.63
C ALA A 158 -0.19 7.55 7.11
N ILE A 159 -0.03 6.60 8.05
CA ILE A 159 0.28 6.92 9.46
C ILE A 159 1.69 7.49 9.56
N GLU A 160 2.67 6.89 8.90
CA GLU A 160 4.05 7.37 8.87
C GLU A 160 4.14 8.81 8.34
N ASN A 161 3.46 9.09 7.23
CA ASN A 161 3.39 10.45 6.69
C ASN A 161 2.76 11.43 7.69
N ARG A 162 1.70 11.04 8.39
CA ARG A 162 1.09 11.89 9.42
C ARG A 162 2.04 12.17 10.59
N LEU A 163 2.77 11.16 11.05
CA LEU A 163 3.78 11.33 12.10
C LEU A 163 4.91 12.26 11.64
N ARG A 164 5.29 12.19 10.36
CA ARG A 164 6.25 13.12 9.74
C ARG A 164 5.73 14.56 9.72
N THR A 165 4.47 14.80 9.37
CA THR A 165 3.91 16.17 9.42
C THR A 165 3.85 16.72 10.85
N MET A 166 3.59 15.88 11.86
CA MET A 166 3.55 16.33 13.26
C MET A 166 4.91 16.81 13.77
N LEU A 167 6.01 16.26 13.24
CA LEU A 167 7.37 16.75 13.51
C LEU A 167 7.61 18.15 13.00
N GLU A 168 7.21 18.41 11.76
CA GLU A 168 7.35 19.71 11.11
C GLU A 168 6.59 20.79 11.89
N GLN A 169 5.53 20.37 12.60
CA GLN A 169 4.69 21.22 13.46
C GLN A 169 5.15 21.29 14.94
N ASN A 170 6.31 20.73 15.30
CA ASN A 170 6.85 20.70 16.68
C ASN A 170 5.91 20.09 17.75
N LEU A 171 5.02 19.18 17.35
CA LEU A 171 4.16 18.45 18.27
C LEU A 171 4.96 17.32 18.94
N GLN A 172 4.69 17.00 20.21
CA GLN A 172 5.40 15.94 20.95
C GLN A 172 5.31 14.57 20.23
N ARG A 173 6.39 14.22 19.51
CA ARG A 173 6.54 13.10 18.57
C ARG A 173 6.81 11.75 19.24
N THR A 174 7.62 11.74 20.29
CA THR A 174 8.42 10.57 20.69
C THR A 174 7.56 9.35 20.99
N ASN A 175 6.48 9.50 21.77
CA ASN A 175 5.67 8.37 22.22
C ASN A 175 4.85 7.70 21.09
N PHE A 176 4.43 8.45 20.07
CA PHE A 176 3.65 7.87 18.95
C PHE A 176 4.54 7.21 17.92
N GLN A 177 5.74 7.74 17.73
CA GLN A 177 6.75 7.14 16.85
C GLN A 177 7.18 5.77 17.38
N GLU A 178 7.50 5.68 18.68
CA GLU A 178 7.90 4.41 19.31
C GLU A 178 6.78 3.36 19.24
N HIS A 179 5.53 3.76 19.50
CA HIS A 179 4.38 2.87 19.39
C HIS A 179 4.15 2.39 17.95
N TYR A 180 4.31 3.28 16.96
CA TYR A 180 4.26 2.90 15.55
C TYR A 180 5.34 1.87 15.19
N GLU A 181 6.58 2.14 15.59
CA GLU A 181 7.72 1.26 15.32
C GLU A 181 7.54 -0.13 15.94
N GLN A 182 6.97 -0.22 17.14
CA GLN A 182 6.62 -1.51 17.75
C GLN A 182 5.59 -2.29 16.91
N ILE A 183 4.51 -1.64 16.48
CA ILE A 183 3.48 -2.28 15.64
C ILE A 183 4.10 -2.80 14.32
N ILE A 184 5.04 -2.06 13.74
CA ILE A 184 5.71 -2.47 12.51
C ILE A 184 6.69 -3.62 12.74
N ALA A 185 7.40 -3.62 13.88
CA ALA A 185 8.29 -4.70 14.25
C ALA A 185 7.52 -6.02 14.41
N ASP A 186 6.39 -5.99 15.12
CA ASP A 186 5.52 -7.15 15.31
C ASP A 186 4.96 -7.66 13.97
N TYR A 187 4.50 -6.76 13.10
CA TYR A 187 4.03 -7.10 11.75
C TYR A 187 5.11 -7.76 10.89
N ASN A 188 6.35 -7.27 10.93
CA ASN A 188 7.44 -7.81 10.12
C ASN A 188 7.98 -9.13 10.69
N PHE A 189 7.75 -9.42 11.97
CA PHE A 189 8.15 -10.67 12.64
C PHE A 189 7.16 -11.81 12.37
N GLU A 190 5.87 -11.53 12.44
CA GLU A 190 4.82 -12.54 12.33
C GLU A 190 4.33 -12.72 10.87
N LYS A 191 4.36 -13.96 10.35
CA LYS A 191 3.96 -14.27 8.96
C LYS A 191 2.51 -14.76 8.80
N ASP A 192 1.71 -14.73 9.87
CA ASP A 192 0.40 -15.39 9.89
C ASP A 192 -0.78 -14.43 9.67
N ARG A 193 -1.89 -14.95 9.14
CA ARG A 193 -3.11 -14.17 8.85
C ARG A 193 -3.71 -13.49 10.10
N VAL A 194 -3.52 -14.10 11.26
CA VAL A 194 -3.96 -13.52 12.54
C VAL A 194 -3.18 -12.24 12.86
N ALA A 195 -1.89 -12.21 12.50
CA ALA A 195 -1.03 -11.07 12.77
C ALA A 195 -1.36 -9.86 11.90
N ILE A 196 -1.82 -10.06 10.66
CA ILE A 196 -2.20 -8.94 9.81
C ILE A 196 -3.48 -8.24 10.29
N GLU A 197 -4.45 -9.00 10.82
CA GLU A 197 -5.65 -8.45 11.43
C GLU A 197 -5.33 -7.69 12.72
N GLN A 198 -4.49 -8.26 13.59
CA GLN A 198 -3.99 -7.57 14.79
C GLN A 198 -3.23 -6.29 14.45
N THR A 199 -2.38 -6.34 13.43
CA THR A 199 -1.65 -5.16 12.93
C THR A 199 -2.61 -4.07 12.48
N PHE A 200 -3.65 -4.44 11.70
CA PHE A 200 -4.67 -3.50 11.28
C PHE A 200 -5.37 -2.83 12.47
N GLU A 201 -5.76 -3.61 13.48
CA GLU A 201 -6.39 -3.08 14.69
C GLU A 201 -5.47 -2.10 15.45
N ALA A 202 -4.19 -2.46 15.60
CA ALA A 202 -3.21 -1.63 16.30
C ALA A 202 -2.98 -0.30 15.57
N LEU A 203 -2.87 -0.31 14.23
CA LEU A 203 -2.74 0.89 13.41
C LEU A 203 -3.98 1.80 13.50
N LEU A 204 -5.19 1.22 13.50
CA LEU A 204 -6.42 1.98 13.73
C LEU A 204 -6.48 2.59 15.14
N GLY A 205 -6.04 1.83 16.15
CA GLY A 205 -5.90 2.31 17.52
C GLY A 205 -4.99 3.53 17.62
N LEU A 206 -3.80 3.44 17.04
CA LEU A 206 -2.82 4.52 17.00
C LEU A 206 -3.37 5.77 16.29
N LYS A 207 -4.04 5.60 15.14
CA LYS A 207 -4.67 6.70 14.40
C LYS A 207 -5.70 7.46 15.26
N ARG A 208 -6.50 6.76 16.07
CA ARG A 208 -7.47 7.39 16.99
C ARG A 208 -6.77 8.24 18.04
N GLN A 209 -5.70 7.74 18.63
CA GLN A 209 -4.93 8.47 19.64
C GLN A 209 -4.29 9.74 19.07
N ILE A 210 -3.71 9.64 17.86
CA ILE A 210 -3.14 10.79 17.14
C ILE A 210 -4.22 11.86 16.89
N LYS A 211 -5.41 11.47 16.43
CA LYS A 211 -6.52 12.40 16.17
C LYS A 211 -6.92 13.18 17.43
N ILE A 212 -7.14 12.47 18.55
CA ILE A 212 -7.55 13.10 19.82
C ILE A 212 -6.53 14.15 20.25
N LYS A 213 -5.23 13.83 20.21
CA LYS A 213 -4.17 14.77 20.63
C LYS A 213 -4.08 15.99 19.70
N SER A 214 -4.18 15.80 18.38
CA SER A 214 -4.20 16.93 17.43
C SER A 214 -5.37 17.88 17.65
N SER A 215 -6.56 17.39 18.03
CA SER A 215 -7.73 18.24 18.27
C SER A 215 -7.67 19.04 19.58
N ILE A 216 -6.91 18.58 20.59
CA ILE A 216 -6.72 19.30 21.86
C ILE A 216 -5.86 20.55 21.64
N ILE A 217 -4.80 20.43 20.84
CA ILE A 217 -3.80 21.49 20.64
C ILE A 217 -4.34 22.67 19.81
N VAL A 218 -5.36 22.45 18.97
CA VAL A 218 -6.03 23.52 18.21
C VAL A 218 -7.00 24.33 19.07
N LYS A 219 -7.32 23.86 20.29
CA LYS A 219 -8.28 24.52 21.20
C LYS A 219 -7.61 25.35 22.31
N GLU A 220 -6.28 25.39 22.35
CA GLU A 220 -5.47 26.28 23.22
C GLU A 220 -4.87 27.42 22.39
#